data_AF-A0A928E183-F1
#
_entry.id   AF-A0A928E183-F1
#
_cell.length_a   1.000
_cell.length_b   1.000
_cell.length_c   1.000
_cell.angle_alpha   90.00
_cell.angle_beta   90.00
_cell.angle_gamma   90.00
#
_symmetry.space_group_name_H-M   'P 1'
#
loop_
_entity.id
_entity.type
_entity.pdbx_description
1 polymer ?
#
loop_
_entity_poly.entity_id
_entity_poly.type
_entity_poly.pdbx_seq_one_letter_code
_entity_poly.pdbx_strand_id
1 'polypeptide(L)'
;MKYVLKICFLLLIGVSQTVQASAIDYKKYFEVDLDAPVPDLKTLSEELEKATEIYNSRYMVSWDMGPTFDKLFKGVITSYGTSEKRIKSAMEDEFFDMIMMTPKEFYPYIGPYLHTLPGIPDRVLMLPGIKETKNKFPERIAPQLQGIENLEFLSPHLYILLMPEMWPDNQPPIEMPKQKRAKIPPISFSPDFMERVMKNTPEFGFGGAFETNNKPGLDKLRTLKITKDSPLTTGDIRAFLRTVDGVKSFGTLNNTLKIMHASDLVDYYERKNGTALSLNNLKDGVNPCQRLALKIKWAGLEDEFTQVVGKEGFSLNEWAYTCDKTIKAYRVSRVSSAYMSVIKAVQEKTYDAYVNKLKPLYAERQFATMQSLVEMHKAPKHDVFEAMKNEKLIYDALYPLGGMMIIAPISN
;
A
#
# COMPACT_ATOMS: atom_id res chain seq x y z
N MET A 1 -38.71 19.68 -48.76
CA MET A 1 -37.90 18.57 -48.19
C MET A 1 -36.40 18.87 -48.23
N LYS A 2 -35.92 19.89 -47.50
CA LYS A 2 -34.46 20.14 -47.33
C LYS A 2 -34.05 20.58 -45.92
N TYR A 3 -34.98 20.65 -44.97
CA TYR A 3 -34.71 21.10 -43.59
C TYR A 3 -34.94 20.04 -42.51
N VAL A 4 -35.46 18.87 -42.85
CA VAL A 4 -35.69 17.79 -41.86
C VAL A 4 -34.44 16.92 -41.65
N LEU A 5 -33.53 16.87 -42.63
CA LEU A 5 -32.34 16.00 -42.57
C LEU A 5 -31.14 16.60 -41.83
N LYS A 6 -31.16 17.89 -41.49
CA LYS A 6 -30.07 18.57 -40.74
C LYS A 6 -30.30 18.60 -39.23
N ILE A 7 -31.50 18.26 -38.74
CA ILE A 7 -31.81 18.26 -37.30
C ILE A 7 -31.45 16.91 -36.66
N CYS A 8 -31.43 15.80 -37.41
CA CYS A 8 -30.99 14.51 -36.86
C CYS A 8 -29.47 14.35 -36.73
N PHE A 9 -28.65 15.17 -37.40
CA PHE A 9 -27.19 15.05 -37.33
C PHE A 9 -26.56 15.89 -36.19
N LEU A 10 -27.33 16.77 -35.56
CA LEU A 10 -26.90 17.60 -34.42
C LEU A 10 -27.26 17.01 -33.06
N LEU A 11 -27.97 15.88 -33.02
CA LEU A 11 -28.33 15.13 -31.80
C LEU A 11 -27.40 13.92 -31.52
N LEU A 12 -26.38 13.70 -32.37
CA LEU A 12 -25.40 12.61 -32.24
C LEU A 12 -23.99 13.11 -31.85
N ILE A 13 -23.84 14.40 -31.56
CA ILE A 13 -22.61 14.94 -30.97
C ILE A 13 -22.66 14.63 -29.47
N GLY A 14 -22.12 13.46 -29.13
CA GLY A 14 -21.44 13.21 -27.88
C GLY A 14 -22.21 13.60 -26.63
N VAL A 15 -23.14 12.73 -26.22
CA VAL A 15 -23.11 12.32 -24.81
C VAL A 15 -21.78 11.58 -24.65
N SER A 16 -20.68 12.34 -24.55
CA SER A 16 -19.51 11.88 -23.84
C SER A 16 -20.01 11.68 -22.43
N GLN A 17 -20.55 10.49 -22.15
CA GLN A 17 -20.55 10.00 -20.79
C GLN A 17 -19.10 10.16 -20.38
N THR A 18 -18.82 11.14 -19.52
CA THR A 18 -17.60 11.11 -18.72
C THR A 18 -17.62 9.72 -18.13
N VAL A 19 -16.81 8.81 -18.68
CA VAL A 19 -16.65 7.49 -18.11
C VAL A 19 -16.09 7.77 -16.75
N GLN A 20 -16.97 7.77 -15.74
CA GLN A 20 -16.58 8.01 -14.38
C GLN A 20 -15.67 6.85 -14.02
N ALA A 21 -14.42 7.17 -13.71
CA ALA A 21 -13.45 6.17 -13.32
C ALA A 21 -14.00 5.39 -12.12
N SER A 22 -13.74 4.10 -12.11
CA SER A 22 -14.12 3.18 -11.05
C SER A 22 -12.88 2.40 -10.60
N ALA A 23 -12.94 1.81 -9.40
CA ALA A 23 -11.83 1.01 -8.87
C ALA A 23 -11.41 -0.11 -9.85
N ILE A 24 -12.38 -0.73 -10.53
CA ILE A 24 -12.15 -1.85 -11.47
C ILE A 24 -11.21 -1.47 -12.61
N ASP A 25 -11.19 -0.21 -13.05
CA ASP A 25 -10.35 0.26 -14.15
C ASP A 25 -8.85 0.17 -13.83
N TYR A 26 -8.50 0.08 -12.54
CA TYR A 26 -7.13 -0.05 -12.05
C TYR A 26 -6.66 -1.50 -11.95
N LYS A 27 -7.54 -2.48 -12.14
CA LYS A 27 -7.21 -3.92 -11.99
C LYS A 27 -6.01 -4.34 -12.84
N LYS A 28 -5.94 -3.84 -14.08
CA LYS A 28 -4.87 -4.16 -15.05
C LYS A 28 -3.47 -3.84 -14.55
N TYR A 29 -3.31 -2.84 -13.67
CA TYR A 29 -1.99 -2.43 -13.17
C TYR A 29 -1.42 -3.41 -12.13
N PHE A 30 -2.25 -4.26 -11.54
CA PHE A 30 -1.82 -5.26 -10.56
C PHE A 30 -1.41 -6.59 -11.19
N GLU A 31 -1.58 -6.76 -12.50
CA GLU A 31 -1.09 -7.94 -13.21
C GLU A 31 0.43 -7.87 -13.36
N VAL A 32 1.12 -8.91 -12.90
CA VAL A 32 2.58 -9.01 -12.98
C VAL A 32 2.93 -10.03 -14.06
N ASP A 33 3.73 -9.60 -15.02
CA ASP A 33 4.33 -10.48 -16.02
C ASP A 33 5.76 -10.82 -15.59
N LEU A 34 5.97 -12.07 -15.16
CA LEU A 34 7.27 -12.58 -14.72
C LEU A 34 8.18 -12.97 -15.90
N ASP A 35 7.58 -13.26 -17.06
CA ASP A 35 8.28 -13.72 -18.26
C ASP A 35 8.74 -12.54 -19.13
N ALA A 36 8.35 -11.32 -18.76
CA ALA A 36 8.81 -10.10 -19.41
C ALA A 36 10.36 -10.04 -19.48
N PRO A 37 10.92 -9.65 -20.64
CA PRO A 37 12.35 -9.48 -20.80
C PRO A 37 12.85 -8.33 -19.90
N VAL A 38 14.00 -8.53 -19.27
CA VAL A 38 14.64 -7.50 -18.46
C VAL A 38 15.18 -6.42 -19.42
N PRO A 39 14.79 -5.14 -19.26
CA PRO A 39 15.30 -4.06 -20.09
C PRO A 39 16.80 -3.81 -19.80
N ASP A 40 17.46 -2.98 -20.61
CA ASP A 40 18.86 -2.62 -20.37
C ASP A 40 19.01 -1.78 -19.10
N LEU A 41 19.32 -2.46 -18.00
CA LEU A 41 19.38 -1.90 -16.66
C LEU A 41 20.41 -0.78 -16.53
N LYS A 42 21.50 -0.79 -17.30
CA LYS A 42 22.54 0.27 -17.24
C LYS A 42 22.01 1.58 -17.80
N THR A 43 21.36 1.53 -18.96
CA THR A 43 20.73 2.72 -19.54
C THR A 43 19.63 3.26 -18.64
N LEU A 44 18.88 2.35 -18.01
CA LEU A 44 17.77 2.68 -17.12
C LEU A 44 18.25 3.32 -15.81
N SER A 45 19.38 2.86 -15.26
CA SER A 45 20.00 3.50 -14.08
C SER A 45 20.52 4.89 -14.41
N GLU A 46 21.19 5.07 -15.56
CA GLU A 46 21.66 6.40 -15.98
C GLU A 46 20.50 7.38 -16.23
N GLU A 47 19.40 6.90 -16.81
CA GLU A 47 18.18 7.70 -16.98
C GLU A 47 17.53 8.05 -15.63
N LEU A 48 17.47 7.09 -14.70
CA LEU A 48 16.93 7.31 -13.36
C LEU A 48 17.77 8.33 -12.59
N GLU A 49 19.10 8.23 -12.62
CA GLU A 49 20.01 9.20 -12.00
C GLU A 49 19.77 10.60 -12.56
N LYS A 50 19.70 10.75 -13.90
CA LYS A 50 19.37 12.04 -14.54
C LYS A 50 17.99 12.57 -14.16
N ALA A 51 17.00 11.68 -14.02
CA ALA A 51 15.62 12.07 -13.67
C ALA A 51 15.46 12.40 -12.17
N THR A 52 16.32 11.86 -11.31
CA THR A 52 16.31 12.06 -9.85
C THR A 52 17.33 13.10 -9.39
N GLU A 53 18.14 13.68 -10.30
CA GLU A 53 18.87 14.92 -10.08
C GLU A 53 17.88 16.08 -9.82
N ILE A 54 17.40 16.19 -8.57
CA ILE A 54 16.56 17.30 -8.10
C ILE A 54 17.34 18.62 -8.18
N TYR A 55 18.67 18.55 -8.10
CA TYR A 55 19.59 19.68 -8.22
C TYR A 55 20.97 19.19 -8.68
N ASN A 56 21.31 19.36 -9.96
CA ASN A 56 22.69 19.25 -10.41
C ASN A 56 23.40 20.56 -10.05
N SER A 57 24.13 20.57 -8.93
CA SER A 57 24.80 21.80 -8.48
C SER A 57 25.80 22.33 -9.51
N ARG A 58 26.28 21.48 -10.44
CA ARG A 58 27.39 21.65 -11.40
C ARG A 58 28.72 22.13 -10.81
N TYR A 59 28.67 22.71 -9.62
CA TYR A 59 29.71 23.28 -8.81
C TYR A 59 29.37 22.86 -7.38
N MET A 60 30.18 21.97 -6.79
CA MET A 60 29.93 21.52 -5.42
C MET A 60 30.37 22.56 -4.38
N VAL A 61 31.28 23.47 -4.76
CA VAL A 61 31.95 24.43 -3.89
C VAL A 61 32.29 25.71 -4.65
N SER A 62 32.42 26.85 -3.96
CA SER A 62 32.61 28.17 -4.57
C SER A 62 33.90 28.33 -5.40
N TRP A 63 34.91 27.48 -5.15
CA TRP A 63 36.18 27.45 -5.89
C TRP A 63 36.19 26.47 -7.09
N ASP A 64 35.15 25.66 -7.24
CA ASP A 64 34.93 24.79 -8.41
C ASP A 64 34.26 25.56 -9.57
N MET A 65 33.82 26.79 -9.29
CA MET A 65 33.39 27.74 -10.31
C MET A 65 34.64 28.28 -11.01
N GLY A 66 34.93 27.79 -12.22
CA GLY A 66 35.96 28.38 -13.07
C GLY A 66 35.74 29.89 -13.32
N PRO A 67 36.66 30.59 -14.01
CA PRO A 67 36.62 32.05 -14.16
C PRO A 67 35.37 32.60 -14.89
N THR A 68 34.58 31.72 -15.52
CA THR A 68 33.33 32.07 -16.20
C THR A 68 32.26 31.04 -15.89
N PHE A 69 31.09 31.51 -15.45
CA PHE A 69 29.88 30.67 -15.35
C PHE A 69 29.51 30.10 -16.72
N ASP A 70 29.04 28.85 -16.73
CA ASP A 70 28.43 28.28 -17.93
C ASP A 70 27.22 29.13 -18.38
N LYS A 71 26.98 29.22 -19.69
CA LYS A 71 25.89 29.99 -20.32
C LYS A 71 24.52 29.60 -19.78
N LEU A 72 24.30 28.31 -19.48
CA LEU A 72 23.05 27.83 -18.87
C LEU A 72 22.88 28.35 -17.45
N PHE A 73 23.90 28.20 -16.61
CA PHE A 73 23.87 28.69 -15.23
C PHE A 73 23.78 30.22 -15.16
N LYS A 74 24.47 30.92 -16.06
CA LYS A 74 24.33 32.36 -16.24
C LYS A 74 22.90 32.73 -16.63
N GLY A 75 22.31 32.07 -17.64
CA GLY A 75 20.92 32.32 -18.04
C GLY A 75 19.93 32.11 -16.90
N VAL A 76 20.14 31.05 -16.12
CA VAL A 76 19.36 30.70 -14.94
C VAL A 76 19.51 31.77 -13.83
N ILE A 77 20.73 32.14 -13.42
CA ILE A 77 20.97 33.23 -12.45
C ILE A 77 20.42 34.57 -12.96
N THR A 78 20.58 34.87 -14.25
CA THR A 78 20.09 36.14 -14.81
C THR A 78 18.56 36.16 -14.78
N SER A 79 17.91 35.03 -15.10
CA SER A 79 16.46 34.90 -14.97
C SER A 79 15.98 35.02 -13.52
N TYR A 80 16.74 34.45 -12.56
CA TYR A 80 16.46 34.55 -11.13
C TYR A 80 16.69 35.96 -10.58
N GLY A 81 17.73 36.66 -11.06
CA GLY A 81 18.03 38.04 -10.70
C GLY A 81 17.01 39.04 -11.26
N THR A 82 16.25 38.67 -12.30
CA THR A 82 15.17 39.50 -12.85
C THR A 82 13.80 39.28 -12.20
N SER A 83 13.62 38.22 -11.39
CA SER A 83 12.35 37.97 -10.69
C SER A 83 12.46 38.28 -9.20
N GLU A 84 11.79 39.34 -8.74
CA GLU A 84 11.62 39.61 -7.29
C GLU A 84 10.72 38.57 -6.59
N LYS A 85 10.06 37.69 -7.35
CA LYS A 85 9.14 36.69 -6.83
C LYS A 85 9.88 35.40 -6.49
N ARG A 86 9.70 34.94 -5.25
CA ARG A 86 10.11 33.63 -4.75
C ARG A 86 9.73 32.51 -5.75
N ILE A 87 10.67 31.59 -5.99
CA ILE A 87 10.43 30.35 -6.76
C ILE A 87 9.41 29.50 -6.00
N LYS A 88 8.27 29.19 -6.63
CA LYS A 88 7.26 28.29 -6.09
C LYS A 88 7.84 26.87 -6.05
N SER A 89 7.87 26.24 -4.88
CA SER A 89 8.27 24.83 -4.77
C SER A 89 7.21 23.94 -5.42
N ALA A 90 7.62 22.83 -6.05
CA ALA A 90 6.69 21.87 -6.66
C ALA A 90 5.65 21.33 -5.65
N MET A 91 6.04 21.22 -4.37
CA MET A 91 5.18 20.74 -3.28
C MET A 91 4.45 21.87 -2.52
N GLU A 92 4.59 23.12 -2.97
CA GLU A 92 4.08 24.29 -2.26
C GLU A 92 2.54 24.28 -2.15
N ASP A 93 1.86 23.85 -3.21
CA ASP A 93 0.39 23.72 -3.22
C ASP A 93 -0.09 22.55 -2.36
N GLU A 94 0.63 21.42 -2.36
CA GLU A 94 0.30 20.27 -1.51
C GLU A 94 0.46 20.60 -0.03
N PHE A 95 1.53 21.33 0.31
CA PHE A 95 1.77 21.81 1.67
C PHE A 95 0.69 22.79 2.13
N PHE A 96 0.26 23.71 1.25
CA PHE A 96 -0.83 24.63 1.53
C PHE A 96 -2.16 23.90 1.76
N ASP A 97 -2.49 22.94 0.88
CA ASP A 97 -3.71 22.13 0.99
C ASP A 97 -3.71 21.30 2.29
N MET A 98 -2.58 20.70 2.67
CA MET A 98 -2.43 19.94 3.91
C MET A 98 -2.70 20.80 5.15
N ILE A 99 -2.15 22.02 5.20
CA ILE A 99 -2.41 22.94 6.30
C ILE A 99 -3.89 23.34 6.36
N MET A 100 -4.51 23.59 5.20
CA MET A 100 -5.95 23.91 5.12
C MET A 100 -6.87 22.77 5.56
N MET A 101 -6.45 21.52 5.41
CA MET A 101 -7.18 20.35 5.91
C MET A 101 -7.02 20.15 7.42
N THR A 102 -6.01 20.76 8.03
CA THR A 102 -5.75 20.64 9.47
C THR A 102 -6.80 21.44 10.25
N PRO A 103 -7.45 20.86 11.28
CA PRO A 103 -8.36 21.62 12.14
C PRO A 103 -7.72 22.88 12.71
N LYS A 104 -8.46 24.00 12.70
CA LYS A 104 -7.96 25.30 13.15
C LYS A 104 -7.48 25.32 14.60
N GLU A 105 -7.98 24.40 15.42
CA GLU A 105 -7.55 24.20 16.81
C GLU A 105 -6.06 23.86 16.93
N PHE A 106 -5.46 23.29 15.88
CA PHE A 106 -4.05 22.93 15.88
C PHE A 106 -3.12 24.06 15.43
N TYR A 107 -3.65 25.13 14.87
CA TYR A 107 -2.87 26.26 14.34
C TYR A 107 -1.97 26.97 15.38
N PRO A 108 -2.36 27.10 16.66
CA PRO A 108 -1.48 27.64 17.70
C PRO A 108 -0.22 26.81 17.96
N TYR A 109 -0.23 25.51 17.68
CA TYR A 109 0.92 24.62 17.90
C TYR A 109 1.87 24.57 16.70
N ILE A 110 1.34 24.69 15.48
CA ILE A 110 2.14 24.63 14.24
C ILE A 110 2.54 26.02 13.74
N GLY A 111 1.70 27.04 13.94
CA GLY A 111 1.88 28.37 13.38
C GLY A 111 3.16 29.06 13.83
N PRO A 112 3.47 29.12 15.14
CA PRO A 112 4.73 29.68 15.64
C PRO A 112 5.96 29.05 14.98
N TYR A 113 5.97 27.73 14.81
CA TYR A 113 7.02 27.00 14.10
C TYR A 113 7.12 27.41 12.63
N LEU A 114 5.99 27.50 11.91
CA LEU A 114 5.97 27.91 10.50
C LEU A 114 6.57 29.31 10.28
N HIS A 115 6.42 30.23 11.23
CA HIS A 115 7.04 31.57 11.16
C HIS A 115 8.56 31.56 11.40
N THR A 116 9.12 30.48 11.96
CA THR A 116 10.58 30.35 12.19
C THR A 116 11.33 29.72 11.02
N LEU A 117 10.64 29.00 10.14
CA LEU A 117 11.27 28.29 9.03
C LEU A 117 11.56 29.23 7.84
N PRO A 118 12.79 29.22 7.31
CA PRO A 118 13.09 29.93 6.07
C PRO A 118 12.39 29.24 4.89
N GLY A 119 11.85 30.01 3.94
CA GLY A 119 11.26 29.46 2.73
C GLY A 119 9.85 28.88 2.89
N ILE A 120 9.08 29.26 3.92
CA ILE A 120 7.63 29.01 3.99
C ILE A 120 6.86 30.02 3.13
N PRO A 121 5.84 29.59 2.36
CA PRO A 121 5.11 30.49 1.47
C PRO A 121 4.36 31.57 2.24
N ASP A 122 4.40 32.81 1.76
CA ASP A 122 3.63 33.92 2.35
C ASP A 122 2.14 33.60 2.40
N ARG A 123 1.63 32.85 1.41
CA ARG A 123 0.26 32.39 1.37
C ARG A 123 -0.11 31.54 2.59
N VAL A 124 0.80 30.69 3.07
CA VAL A 124 0.61 29.87 4.28
C VAL A 124 0.68 30.75 5.53
N LEU A 125 1.67 31.64 5.61
CA LEU A 125 1.86 32.54 6.76
C LEU A 125 0.70 33.54 6.92
N MET A 126 0.01 33.87 5.82
CA MET A 126 -1.16 34.75 5.79
C MET A 126 -2.50 34.03 6.01
N LEU A 127 -2.51 32.71 6.25
CA LEU A 127 -3.74 31.98 6.54
C LEU A 127 -4.42 32.50 7.82
N PRO A 128 -5.76 32.59 7.85
CA PRO A 128 -6.51 32.99 9.03
C PRO A 128 -6.27 31.99 10.17
N GLY A 129 -5.85 32.49 11.33
CA GLY A 129 -5.45 31.68 12.49
C GLY A 129 -3.97 31.28 12.55
N ILE A 130 -3.22 31.28 11.43
CA ILE A 130 -1.74 31.08 11.44
C ILE A 130 -1.02 32.43 11.52
N LYS A 131 -1.54 33.45 10.84
CA LYS A 131 -1.01 34.81 10.91
C LYS A 131 -1.00 35.35 12.35
N GLU A 132 -2.04 35.02 13.10
CA GLU A 132 -2.31 35.52 14.45
C GLU A 132 -1.51 34.80 15.54
N THR A 133 -0.94 33.63 15.24
CA THR A 133 -0.17 32.81 16.18
C THR A 133 1.33 33.10 16.15
N LYS A 134 1.77 34.07 15.33
CA LYS A 134 3.17 34.53 15.31
C LYS A 134 3.63 34.94 16.71
N ASN A 135 4.69 34.31 17.20
CA ASN A 135 5.29 34.54 18.52
C ASN A 135 4.32 34.34 19.71
N LYS A 136 3.24 33.58 19.53
CA LYS A 136 2.31 33.25 20.63
C LYS A 136 2.58 31.83 21.14
N PHE A 137 2.51 31.69 22.45
CA PHE A 137 2.53 30.40 23.12
C PHE A 137 1.13 29.74 23.08
N PRO A 138 1.00 28.42 22.89
CA PRO A 138 -0.30 27.75 22.90
C PRO A 138 -0.98 27.83 24.27
N GLU A 139 -2.24 28.25 24.29
CA GLU A 139 -3.02 28.38 25.54
C GLU A 139 -3.50 27.01 26.07
N ARG A 140 -3.76 26.07 25.17
CA ARG A 140 -4.24 24.72 25.51
C ARG A 140 -3.04 23.78 25.68
N ILE A 141 -2.69 23.45 26.91
CA ILE A 141 -1.56 22.57 27.23
C ILE A 141 -2.07 21.22 27.72
N ALA A 142 -1.42 20.14 27.29
CA ALA A 142 -1.66 18.79 27.76
C ALA A 142 -1.61 18.72 29.30
N PRO A 143 -2.60 18.11 29.97
CA PRO A 143 -2.68 18.04 31.43
C PRO A 143 -1.43 17.41 32.07
N GLN A 144 -0.74 16.51 31.36
CA GLN A 144 0.53 15.89 31.78
C GLN A 144 1.68 16.90 31.94
N LEU A 145 1.61 18.02 31.24
CA LEU A 145 2.65 19.05 31.21
C LEU A 145 2.27 20.29 32.02
N GLN A 146 1.04 20.32 32.58
CA GLN A 146 0.58 21.38 33.46
C GLN A 146 1.32 21.26 34.81
N GLY A 147 2.22 22.21 35.09
CA GLY A 147 2.98 22.28 36.35
C GLY A 147 4.50 22.25 36.19
N ILE A 148 5.03 22.08 34.98
CA ILE A 148 6.46 22.30 34.71
C ILE A 148 6.70 23.80 34.62
N GLU A 149 7.61 24.32 35.44
CA GLU A 149 8.01 25.73 35.41
C GLU A 149 8.67 26.08 34.07
N ASN A 150 8.48 27.33 33.61
CA ASN A 150 9.16 27.88 32.42
C ASN A 150 8.82 27.20 31.08
N LEU A 151 7.66 26.53 30.98
CA LEU A 151 7.21 25.90 29.73
C LEU A 151 7.06 26.89 28.55
N GLU A 152 6.85 28.17 28.85
CA GLU A 152 6.73 29.26 27.87
C GLU A 152 8.03 29.53 27.08
N PHE A 153 9.19 29.15 27.62
CA PHE A 153 10.49 29.28 26.95
C PHE A 153 10.84 28.10 26.03
N LEU A 154 9.92 27.15 25.90
CA LEU A 154 10.09 26.02 24.99
C LEU A 154 10.21 26.53 23.54
N SER A 155 11.12 25.92 22.77
CA SER A 155 11.26 26.23 21.35
C SER A 155 9.94 25.95 20.62
N PRO A 156 9.50 26.83 19.68
CA PRO A 156 8.31 26.61 18.85
C PRO A 156 8.28 25.24 18.14
N HIS A 157 9.45 24.65 17.89
CA HIS A 157 9.61 23.31 17.31
C HIS A 157 8.96 22.19 18.14
N LEU A 158 8.77 22.42 19.44
CA LEU A 158 8.28 21.42 20.39
C LEU A 158 6.85 21.69 20.84
N TYR A 159 6.19 22.73 20.32
CA TYR A 159 4.81 23.07 20.70
C TYR A 159 3.82 21.96 20.36
N ILE A 160 4.11 21.12 19.35
CA ILE A 160 3.29 19.95 19.02
C ILE A 160 3.14 19.00 20.23
N LEU A 161 4.17 18.87 21.08
CA LEU A 161 4.13 18.01 22.27
C LEU A 161 3.19 18.56 23.37
N LEU A 162 2.88 19.85 23.32
CA LEU A 162 1.96 20.52 24.24
C LEU A 162 0.51 20.22 23.93
N MET A 163 0.21 19.64 22.76
CA MET A 163 -1.13 19.31 22.33
C MET A 163 -1.67 18.12 23.13
N PRO A 164 -2.85 18.23 23.78
CA PRO A 164 -3.45 17.12 24.52
C PRO A 164 -3.63 15.85 23.68
N GLU A 165 -4.07 15.96 22.42
CA GLU A 165 -4.41 14.86 21.51
C GLU A 165 -3.20 13.99 21.09
N MET A 166 -1.98 14.50 21.24
CA MET A 166 -0.75 13.74 21.02
C MET A 166 -0.53 12.68 22.11
N TRP A 167 -1.22 12.79 23.24
CA TRP A 167 -1.07 11.89 24.38
C TRP A 167 -2.19 10.82 24.37
N PRO A 168 -1.85 9.53 24.47
CA PRO A 168 -2.82 8.42 24.41
C PRO A 168 -3.97 8.56 25.41
N ASP A 169 -3.66 9.06 26.61
CA ASP A 169 -4.62 9.16 27.71
C ASP A 169 -5.68 10.26 27.51
N ASN A 170 -5.43 11.21 26.60
CA ASN A 170 -6.30 12.37 26.36
C ASN A 170 -7.11 12.24 25.07
N GLN A 171 -6.93 11.17 24.30
CA GLN A 171 -7.68 10.99 23.06
C GLN A 171 -9.15 10.77 23.39
N PRO A 172 -10.09 11.46 22.71
CA PRO A 172 -11.49 11.19 22.90
C PRO A 172 -11.75 9.72 22.56
N PRO A 173 -12.50 8.97 23.38
CA PRO A 173 -12.83 7.60 23.06
C PRO A 173 -13.55 7.61 21.71
N ILE A 174 -12.95 6.96 20.71
CA ILE A 174 -13.57 6.79 19.40
C ILE A 174 -14.94 6.15 19.65
N GLU A 175 -16.01 6.83 19.25
CA GLU A 175 -17.37 6.31 19.34
C GLU A 175 -17.48 5.09 18.40
N MET A 176 -17.05 3.94 18.88
CA MET A 176 -17.24 2.69 18.18
C MET A 176 -18.72 2.32 18.33
N PRO A 177 -19.44 2.02 17.24
CA PRO A 177 -20.77 1.46 17.36
C PRO A 177 -20.65 0.20 18.21
N LYS A 178 -21.29 0.19 19.39
CA LYS A 178 -21.30 -0.99 20.25
C LYS A 178 -21.82 -2.14 19.40
N GLN A 179 -20.96 -3.10 19.10
CA GLN A 179 -21.35 -4.36 18.48
C GLN A 179 -22.31 -5.04 19.46
N LYS A 180 -23.61 -4.76 19.33
CA LYS A 180 -24.63 -5.57 19.98
C LYS A 180 -24.47 -6.94 19.34
N ARG A 181 -23.88 -7.90 20.08
CA ARG A 181 -24.01 -9.31 19.73
C ARG A 181 -25.49 -9.53 19.43
N ALA A 182 -25.80 -10.08 18.26
CA ALA A 182 -27.17 -10.49 17.97
C ALA A 182 -27.64 -11.31 19.17
N LYS A 183 -28.72 -10.88 19.85
CA LYS A 183 -29.30 -11.66 20.93
C LYS A 183 -29.76 -12.95 20.29
N ILE A 184 -28.94 -14.01 20.41
CA ILE A 184 -29.37 -15.36 20.07
C ILE A 184 -30.55 -15.62 21.01
N PRO A 185 -31.77 -15.84 20.50
CA PRO A 185 -32.88 -16.16 21.37
C PRO A 185 -32.49 -17.40 22.19
N PRO A 186 -32.77 -17.44 23.51
CA PRO A 186 -32.54 -18.64 24.28
C PRO A 186 -33.42 -19.74 23.70
N ILE A 187 -32.81 -20.65 22.95
CA ILE A 187 -33.50 -21.79 22.36
C ILE A 187 -33.69 -22.78 23.52
N SER A 188 -34.92 -22.97 23.98
CA SER A 188 -35.22 -23.99 24.98
C SER A 188 -35.17 -25.37 24.32
N PHE A 189 -34.02 -26.02 24.34
CA PHE A 189 -33.92 -27.42 23.91
C PHE A 189 -34.49 -28.31 25.01
N SER A 190 -35.41 -29.22 24.65
CA SER A 190 -35.85 -30.25 25.59
C SER A 190 -34.73 -31.28 25.78
N PRO A 191 -34.44 -31.73 27.03
CA PRO A 191 -33.40 -32.73 27.30
C PRO A 191 -33.59 -33.99 26.45
N ASP A 192 -34.83 -34.48 26.33
CA ASP A 192 -35.20 -35.66 25.55
C ASP A 192 -34.94 -35.53 24.04
N PHE A 193 -34.91 -34.29 23.51
CA PHE A 193 -34.56 -34.05 22.12
C PHE A 193 -33.06 -34.21 21.91
N MET A 194 -32.24 -33.62 22.80
CA MET A 194 -30.78 -33.73 22.73
C MET A 194 -30.32 -35.17 22.95
N GLU A 195 -30.98 -35.91 23.83
CA GLU A 195 -30.65 -37.33 24.08
C GLU A 195 -30.97 -38.21 22.86
N ARG A 196 -32.08 -37.94 22.16
CA ARG A 196 -32.42 -38.60 20.89
C ARG A 196 -31.47 -38.24 19.75
N VAL A 197 -31.07 -36.96 19.67
CA VAL A 197 -30.09 -36.51 18.67
C VAL A 197 -28.74 -37.16 18.93
N MET A 198 -28.25 -37.17 20.17
CA MET A 198 -27.00 -37.83 20.56
C MET A 198 -27.04 -39.34 20.29
N LYS A 199 -28.16 -40.01 20.59
CA LYS A 199 -28.32 -41.46 20.36
C LYS A 199 -28.37 -41.83 18.87
N ASN A 200 -28.91 -40.96 18.03
CA ASN A 200 -29.01 -41.16 16.59
C ASN A 200 -27.82 -40.56 15.81
N THR A 201 -26.97 -39.79 16.47
CA THR A 201 -25.71 -39.32 15.89
C THR A 201 -24.69 -40.42 16.06
N PRO A 202 -24.16 -41.03 14.98
CA PRO A 202 -23.07 -41.99 15.13
C PRO A 202 -21.91 -41.35 15.89
N GLU A 203 -21.24 -42.11 16.77
CA GLU A 203 -20.05 -41.63 17.52
C GLU A 203 -18.95 -41.09 16.59
N PHE A 204 -18.97 -41.54 15.33
CA PHE A 204 -18.19 -40.98 14.24
C PHE A 204 -18.92 -39.76 13.68
N GLY A 205 -18.35 -38.56 13.93
CA GLY A 205 -18.93 -37.27 13.60
C GLY A 205 -19.55 -37.17 12.20
N PHE A 206 -20.52 -36.27 12.07
CA PHE A 206 -21.23 -36.02 10.82
C PHE A 206 -20.24 -35.62 9.70
N GLY A 207 -20.14 -36.49 8.69
CA GLY A 207 -19.23 -36.36 7.57
C GLY A 207 -18.10 -37.37 7.71
N GLY A 208 -18.09 -38.39 6.85
CA GLY A 208 -17.11 -39.47 6.84
C GLY A 208 -15.66 -38.99 6.79
N ALA A 209 -15.14 -38.58 7.95
CA ALA A 209 -13.72 -38.47 8.24
C ALA A 209 -13.22 -39.91 8.37
N PHE A 210 -13.02 -40.48 7.18
CA PHE A 210 -12.43 -41.77 6.89
C PHE A 210 -11.29 -42.08 7.85
N GLU A 211 -11.26 -43.34 8.28
CA GLU A 211 -10.04 -44.07 8.62
C GLU A 211 -8.86 -43.52 7.82
N THR A 212 -7.78 -43.20 8.52
CA THR A 212 -6.52 -42.73 7.94
C THR A 212 -5.91 -43.82 7.06
N ASN A 213 -6.46 -44.00 5.86
CA ASN A 213 -5.76 -44.63 4.76
C ASN A 213 -4.52 -43.78 4.52
N ASN A 214 -3.36 -44.30 4.92
CA ASN A 214 -2.03 -43.69 4.80
C ASN A 214 -1.59 -43.41 3.35
N LYS A 215 -2.49 -43.50 2.37
CA LYS A 215 -2.26 -42.98 1.03
C LYS A 215 -2.47 -41.47 1.09
N PRO A 216 -1.45 -40.64 0.73
CA PRO A 216 -1.68 -39.20 0.68
C PRO A 216 -2.82 -38.94 -0.32
N GLY A 217 -3.88 -38.27 0.15
CA GLY A 217 -4.91 -37.75 -0.73
C GLY A 217 -4.27 -36.84 -1.79
N LEU A 218 -4.94 -36.66 -2.92
CA LEU A 218 -4.47 -35.77 -4.00
C LEU A 218 -4.18 -34.35 -3.50
N ASP A 219 -4.86 -33.91 -2.45
CA ASP A 219 -4.67 -32.63 -1.74
C ASP A 219 -3.35 -32.54 -0.96
N LYS A 220 -2.77 -33.67 -0.56
CA LYS A 220 -1.48 -33.75 0.14
C LYS A 220 -0.28 -33.79 -0.81
N LEU A 221 -0.52 -34.04 -2.09
CA LEU A 221 0.53 -34.06 -3.11
C LEU A 221 0.80 -32.65 -3.64
N ARG A 222 2.07 -32.42 -4.01
CA ARG A 222 2.49 -31.17 -4.63
C ARG A 222 2.07 -31.14 -6.09
N THR A 223 1.64 -29.98 -6.57
CA THR A 223 1.41 -29.72 -7.98
C THR A 223 2.75 -29.67 -8.73
N LEU A 224 2.91 -30.46 -9.79
CA LEU A 224 4.19 -30.62 -10.49
C LEU A 224 4.66 -29.34 -11.22
N LYS A 225 3.73 -28.58 -11.79
CA LYS A 225 3.99 -27.27 -12.43
C LYS A 225 2.89 -26.31 -12.04
N ILE A 226 3.24 -25.28 -11.31
CA ILE A 226 2.29 -24.32 -10.74
C ILE A 226 2.20 -23.13 -11.70
N THR A 227 0.99 -22.81 -12.12
CA THR A 227 0.71 -21.66 -12.96
C THR A 227 -0.16 -20.66 -12.20
N LYS A 228 -0.40 -19.48 -12.77
CA LYS A 228 -1.31 -18.47 -12.21
C LYS A 228 -2.70 -19.03 -11.88
N ASP A 229 -3.19 -20.01 -12.65
CA ASP A 229 -4.55 -20.54 -12.52
C ASP A 229 -4.64 -21.93 -11.87
N SER A 230 -3.51 -22.57 -11.54
CA SER A 230 -3.52 -23.89 -10.88
C SER A 230 -4.11 -23.82 -9.46
N PRO A 231 -4.87 -24.82 -9.00
CA PRO A 231 -5.35 -24.85 -7.62
C PRO A 231 -4.18 -24.99 -6.64
N LEU A 232 -4.30 -24.39 -5.46
CA LEU A 232 -3.33 -24.52 -4.38
C LEU A 232 -3.59 -25.82 -3.59
N THR A 233 -2.59 -26.66 -3.39
CA THR A 233 -2.71 -27.86 -2.53
C THR A 233 -2.04 -27.68 -1.17
N THR A 234 -2.36 -28.54 -0.20
CA THR A 234 -1.65 -28.58 1.09
C THR A 234 -0.16 -28.91 0.90
N GLY A 235 0.19 -29.72 -0.10
CA GLY A 235 1.58 -30.00 -0.47
C GLY A 235 2.33 -28.75 -0.90
N ASP A 236 1.71 -27.92 -1.74
CA ASP A 236 2.28 -26.67 -2.25
C ASP A 236 2.52 -25.66 -1.12
N ILE A 237 1.54 -25.49 -0.22
CA ILE A 237 1.66 -24.61 0.95
C ILE A 237 2.86 -25.04 1.80
N ARG A 238 2.95 -26.32 2.17
CA ARG A 238 4.04 -26.81 3.04
C ARG A 238 5.41 -26.65 2.39
N ALA A 239 5.51 -26.92 1.09
CA ALA A 239 6.75 -26.71 0.35
C ALA A 239 7.15 -25.23 0.37
N PHE A 240 6.21 -24.31 0.12
CA PHE A 240 6.47 -22.88 0.24
C PHE A 240 6.93 -22.50 1.65
N LEU A 241 6.23 -22.94 2.70
CA LEU A 241 6.59 -22.58 4.07
C LEU A 241 8.00 -23.03 4.47
N ARG A 242 8.48 -24.16 3.94
CA ARG A 242 9.87 -24.62 4.15
C ARG A 242 10.92 -23.73 3.49
N THR A 243 10.56 -22.98 2.46
CA THR A 243 11.47 -22.02 1.82
C THR A 243 11.64 -20.72 2.63
N VAL A 244 10.73 -20.41 3.55
CA VAL A 244 10.66 -19.11 4.24
C VAL A 244 11.95 -18.78 5.00
N ASP A 245 12.51 -19.73 5.75
CA ASP A 245 13.77 -19.52 6.49
C ASP A 245 14.96 -19.29 5.54
N GLY A 246 14.96 -20.01 4.41
CA GLY A 246 15.93 -19.81 3.34
C GLY A 246 15.84 -18.41 2.76
N VAL A 247 14.63 -17.96 2.41
CA VAL A 247 14.37 -16.62 1.85
C VAL A 247 14.73 -15.53 2.86
N LYS A 248 14.48 -15.74 4.15
CA LYS A 248 14.90 -14.83 5.22
C LYS A 248 16.41 -14.71 5.30
N SER A 249 17.14 -15.84 5.26
CA SER A 249 18.61 -15.84 5.31
C SER A 249 19.25 -15.26 4.04
N PHE A 250 18.58 -15.36 2.90
CA PHE A 250 18.97 -14.71 1.64
C PHE A 250 18.91 -13.17 1.71
N GLY A 251 18.01 -12.62 2.53
CA GLY A 251 17.81 -11.19 2.78
C GLY A 251 18.94 -10.52 3.58
N THR A 252 20.20 -10.75 3.21
CA THR A 252 21.35 -10.03 3.77
C THR A 252 21.29 -8.55 3.42
N LEU A 253 22.04 -7.69 4.14
CA LEU A 253 22.08 -6.25 3.86
C LEU A 253 22.44 -5.96 2.39
N ASN A 254 23.45 -6.66 1.85
CA ASN A 254 23.89 -6.48 0.47
C ASN A 254 22.79 -6.84 -0.54
N ASN A 255 22.15 -8.01 -0.36
CA ASN A 255 21.08 -8.44 -1.26
C ASN A 255 19.87 -7.52 -1.16
N THR A 256 19.52 -7.09 0.05
CA THR A 256 18.43 -6.16 0.29
C THR A 256 18.65 -4.83 -0.43
N LEU A 257 19.86 -4.26 -0.35
CA LEU A 257 20.20 -3.02 -1.05
C LEU A 257 20.12 -3.17 -2.58
N LYS A 258 20.61 -4.28 -3.14
CA LYS A 258 20.48 -4.57 -4.57
C LYS A 258 19.02 -4.67 -5.01
N ILE A 259 18.19 -5.34 -4.21
CA ILE A 259 16.76 -5.51 -4.48
C ILE A 259 16.01 -4.16 -4.34
N MET A 260 16.42 -3.30 -3.39
CA MET A 260 15.88 -1.93 -3.26
C MET A 260 16.20 -1.10 -4.50
N HIS A 261 17.46 -1.08 -4.94
CA HIS A 261 17.84 -0.39 -6.18
C HIS A 261 17.08 -0.94 -7.40
N ALA A 262 16.93 -2.26 -7.51
CA ALA A 262 16.11 -2.87 -8.54
C ALA A 262 14.63 -2.46 -8.44
N SER A 263 14.10 -2.26 -7.23
CA SER A 263 12.75 -1.73 -7.02
C SER A 263 12.58 -0.34 -7.62
N ASP A 264 13.55 0.56 -7.42
CA ASP A 264 13.50 1.92 -7.96
C ASP A 264 13.52 1.91 -9.50
N LEU A 265 14.35 1.03 -10.08
CA LEU A 265 14.41 0.83 -11.54
C LEU A 265 13.09 0.28 -12.11
N VAL A 266 12.48 -0.71 -11.45
CA VAL A 266 11.17 -1.25 -11.86
C VAL A 266 10.12 -0.14 -11.83
N ASP A 267 10.06 0.64 -10.75
CA ASP A 267 9.10 1.72 -10.60
C ASP A 267 9.31 2.84 -11.63
N TYR A 268 10.56 3.13 -12.00
CA TYR A 268 10.88 4.09 -13.06
C TYR A 268 10.48 3.58 -14.45
N TYR A 269 10.78 2.31 -14.75
CA TYR A 269 10.39 1.68 -16.01
C TYR A 269 8.87 1.65 -16.21
N GLU A 270 8.12 1.31 -15.16
CA GLU A 270 6.66 1.31 -15.23
C GLU A 270 6.09 2.72 -15.41
N ARG A 271 6.73 3.74 -14.82
CA ARG A 271 6.35 5.15 -15.05
C ARG A 271 6.58 5.55 -16.50
N LYS A 272 7.72 5.18 -17.09
CA LYS A 272 8.05 5.46 -18.49
C LYS A 272 7.06 4.79 -19.47
N ASN A 273 6.61 3.58 -19.15
CA ASN A 273 5.72 2.79 -20.00
C ASN A 273 4.22 3.02 -19.72
N GLY A 274 3.86 3.92 -18.80
CA GLY A 274 2.47 4.21 -18.46
C GLY A 274 1.74 3.06 -17.74
N THR A 275 2.47 2.12 -17.15
CA THR A 275 1.93 1.01 -16.36
C THR A 275 2.04 1.25 -14.86
N ALA A 276 2.68 2.33 -14.41
CA ALA A 276 2.76 2.70 -13.00
C ALA A 276 1.42 3.21 -12.45
N LEU A 277 1.17 2.90 -11.18
CA LEU A 277 0.12 3.56 -10.39
C LEU A 277 0.67 4.84 -9.76
N SER A 278 -0.20 5.81 -9.44
CA SER A 278 0.21 6.95 -8.59
C SER A 278 0.82 6.52 -7.24
N LEU A 279 0.44 5.34 -6.72
CA LEU A 279 1.05 4.68 -5.56
C LEU A 279 1.53 3.29 -5.99
N ASN A 280 2.74 3.21 -6.55
CA ASN A 280 3.22 1.97 -7.17
C ASN A 280 3.51 0.85 -6.16
N ASN A 281 3.84 1.21 -4.92
CA ASN A 281 3.99 0.28 -3.79
C ASN A 281 2.75 -0.56 -3.49
N LEU A 282 1.54 -0.12 -3.91
CA LEU A 282 0.32 -0.93 -3.79
C LEU A 282 0.44 -2.27 -4.54
N LYS A 283 1.20 -2.31 -5.65
CA LYS A 283 1.45 -3.54 -6.40
C LYS A 283 2.20 -4.58 -5.56
N ASP A 284 3.15 -4.13 -4.76
CA ASP A 284 3.94 -4.97 -3.86
C ASP A 284 3.08 -5.52 -2.71
N GLY A 285 2.03 -4.81 -2.30
CA GLY A 285 1.05 -5.32 -1.34
C GLY A 285 0.09 -6.35 -1.93
N VAL A 286 -0.30 -6.19 -3.20
CA VAL A 286 -1.23 -7.11 -3.88
C VAL A 286 -0.56 -8.44 -4.22
N ASN A 287 0.64 -8.41 -4.79
CA ASN A 287 1.38 -9.61 -5.22
C ASN A 287 2.83 -9.54 -4.70
N PRO A 288 3.05 -9.67 -3.38
CA PRO A 288 4.38 -9.47 -2.78
C PRO A 288 5.46 -10.37 -3.36
N CYS A 289 5.17 -11.64 -3.62
CA CYS A 289 6.17 -12.62 -4.02
C CYS A 289 6.47 -12.54 -5.52
N GLN A 290 5.47 -12.32 -6.38
CA GLN A 290 5.71 -12.04 -7.80
C GLN A 290 6.50 -10.75 -8.00
N ARG A 291 6.18 -9.70 -7.24
CA ARG A 291 6.95 -8.45 -7.29
C ARG A 291 8.37 -8.63 -6.77
N LEU A 292 8.55 -9.39 -5.69
CA LEU A 292 9.87 -9.72 -5.17
C LEU A 292 10.70 -10.52 -6.19
N ALA A 293 10.11 -11.52 -6.84
CA ALA A 293 10.76 -12.31 -7.89
C ALA A 293 11.20 -11.43 -9.07
N LEU A 294 10.34 -10.51 -9.52
CA LEU A 294 10.69 -9.53 -10.56
C LEU A 294 11.89 -8.67 -10.14
N LYS A 295 11.89 -8.16 -8.90
CA LYS A 295 13.00 -7.34 -8.37
C LYS A 295 14.30 -8.15 -8.21
N ILE A 296 14.22 -9.42 -7.84
CA ILE A 296 15.38 -10.33 -7.77
C ILE A 296 15.99 -10.57 -9.16
N LYS A 297 15.13 -10.79 -10.18
CA LYS A 297 15.55 -10.92 -11.57
C LYS A 297 16.28 -9.67 -12.06
N TRP A 298 15.73 -8.49 -11.77
CA TRP A 298 16.34 -7.20 -12.11
C TRP A 298 17.62 -6.90 -11.31
N ALA A 299 17.71 -7.41 -10.08
CA ALA A 299 18.93 -7.30 -9.27
C ALA A 299 20.07 -8.23 -9.74
N GLY A 300 19.80 -9.15 -10.69
CA GLY A 300 20.76 -10.15 -11.14
C GLY A 300 21.06 -11.22 -10.09
N LEU A 301 20.12 -11.47 -9.16
CA LEU A 301 20.27 -12.43 -8.06
C LEU A 301 19.43 -13.71 -8.26
N GLU A 302 18.96 -13.94 -9.49
CA GLU A 302 18.06 -15.05 -9.82
C GLU A 302 18.67 -16.42 -9.52
N ASP A 303 19.94 -16.65 -9.89
CA ASP A 303 20.62 -17.93 -9.66
C ASP A 303 20.79 -18.21 -8.16
N GLU A 304 21.24 -17.21 -7.40
CA GLU A 304 21.42 -17.32 -5.94
C GLU A 304 20.09 -17.60 -5.24
N PHE A 305 19.02 -16.91 -5.65
CA PHE A 305 17.70 -17.11 -5.07
C PHE A 305 17.11 -18.47 -5.46
N THR A 306 17.32 -18.91 -6.70
CA THR A 306 16.87 -20.22 -7.18
C THR A 306 17.54 -21.36 -6.42
N GLN A 307 18.79 -21.22 -5.97
CA GLN A 307 19.42 -22.21 -5.09
C GLN A 307 18.75 -22.31 -3.70
N VAL A 308 18.10 -21.23 -3.25
CA VAL A 308 17.37 -21.22 -1.98
C VAL A 308 16.02 -21.92 -2.11
N VAL A 309 15.20 -21.49 -3.08
CA VAL A 309 13.83 -22.01 -3.26
C VAL A 309 13.81 -23.35 -4.00
N GLY A 310 14.82 -23.62 -4.82
CA GLY A 310 14.99 -24.86 -5.58
C GLY A 310 15.27 -26.09 -4.71
N LYS A 311 15.60 -25.93 -3.43
CA LYS A 311 15.70 -27.06 -2.47
C LYS A 311 14.38 -27.83 -2.34
N GLU A 312 13.26 -27.14 -2.51
CA GLU A 312 11.94 -27.76 -2.54
C GLU A 312 11.51 -28.07 -3.98
N GLY A 313 12.33 -27.81 -5.01
CA GLY A 313 11.99 -28.07 -6.41
C GLY A 313 11.12 -27.00 -7.07
N PHE A 314 11.10 -25.76 -6.54
CA PHE A 314 10.47 -24.62 -7.21
C PHE A 314 11.41 -23.98 -8.24
N SER A 315 10.86 -23.59 -9.39
CA SER A 315 11.40 -22.46 -10.15
C SER A 315 11.04 -21.12 -9.48
N LEU A 316 11.72 -20.03 -9.86
CA LEU A 316 11.44 -18.69 -9.34
C LEU A 316 9.96 -18.31 -9.53
N ASN A 317 9.41 -18.55 -10.72
CA ASN A 317 8.03 -18.21 -11.06
C ASN A 317 7.02 -19.06 -10.28
N GLU A 318 7.24 -20.38 -10.19
CA GLU A 318 6.37 -21.27 -9.43
C GLU A 318 6.35 -20.89 -7.95
N TRP A 319 7.53 -20.61 -7.37
CA TRP A 319 7.64 -20.14 -5.99
C TRP A 319 6.82 -18.86 -5.78
N ALA A 320 6.97 -17.88 -6.67
CA ALA A 320 6.26 -16.62 -6.59
C ALA A 320 4.73 -16.80 -6.65
N TYR A 321 4.23 -17.65 -7.56
CA TYR A 321 2.80 -17.95 -7.66
C TYR A 321 2.27 -18.67 -6.42
N THR A 322 2.98 -19.69 -5.92
CA THR A 322 2.57 -20.42 -4.71
C THR A 322 2.54 -19.51 -3.49
N CYS A 323 3.56 -18.67 -3.33
CA CYS A 323 3.69 -17.72 -2.24
C CYS A 323 2.52 -16.71 -2.23
N ASP A 324 2.25 -16.05 -3.36
CA ASP A 324 1.16 -15.08 -3.46
C ASP A 324 -0.22 -15.73 -3.26
N LYS A 325 -0.45 -16.92 -3.82
CA LYS A 325 -1.71 -17.66 -3.60
C LYS A 325 -1.90 -18.02 -2.14
N THR A 326 -0.85 -18.51 -1.49
CA THR A 326 -0.89 -18.87 -0.07
C THR A 326 -1.20 -17.65 0.79
N ILE A 327 -0.53 -16.53 0.55
CA ILE A 327 -0.74 -15.28 1.29
C ILE A 327 -2.17 -14.76 1.06
N LYS A 328 -2.65 -14.68 -0.19
CA LYS A 328 -4.02 -14.21 -0.48
C LYS A 328 -5.09 -15.11 0.13
N ALA A 329 -4.93 -16.42 0.00
CA ALA A 329 -5.85 -17.39 0.60
C ALA A 329 -5.90 -17.25 2.13
N TYR A 330 -4.73 -17.07 2.76
CA TYR A 330 -4.59 -16.86 4.20
C TYR A 330 -5.16 -15.52 4.67
N ARG A 331 -5.00 -14.44 3.88
CA ARG A 331 -5.64 -13.15 4.13
C ARG A 331 -7.16 -13.32 4.16
N VAL A 332 -7.72 -13.95 3.11
CA VAL A 332 -9.17 -14.20 3.00
C VAL A 332 -9.70 -15.06 4.15
N SER A 333 -8.97 -16.09 4.57
CA SER A 333 -9.41 -16.95 5.69
C SER A 333 -9.51 -16.23 7.03
N ARG A 334 -8.78 -15.11 7.20
CA ARG A 334 -8.73 -14.35 8.46
C ARG A 334 -9.54 -13.05 8.44
N VAL A 335 -10.17 -12.73 7.33
CA VAL A 335 -10.92 -11.48 7.19
C VAL A 335 -12.20 -11.49 8.04
N SER A 336 -12.44 -10.40 8.78
CA SER A 336 -13.67 -10.22 9.54
C SER A 336 -14.88 -9.97 8.63
N SER A 337 -16.09 -10.29 9.11
CA SER A 337 -17.32 -10.02 8.36
C SER A 337 -17.50 -8.55 7.99
N ALA A 338 -17.08 -7.63 8.87
CA ALA A 338 -17.11 -6.20 8.62
C ALA A 338 -16.16 -5.82 7.48
N TYR A 339 -14.91 -6.31 7.47
CA TYR A 339 -13.99 -6.01 6.39
C TYR A 339 -14.41 -6.64 5.05
N MET A 340 -14.98 -7.86 5.07
CA MET A 340 -15.60 -8.44 3.88
C MET A 340 -16.74 -7.59 3.33
N SER A 341 -17.56 -6.96 4.18
CA SER A 341 -18.60 -6.04 3.71
C SER A 341 -18.04 -4.80 3.03
N VAL A 342 -16.88 -4.29 3.48
CA VAL A 342 -16.19 -3.17 2.82
C VAL A 342 -15.67 -3.60 1.45
N ILE A 343 -15.04 -4.76 1.33
CA ILE A 343 -14.58 -5.28 0.02
C ILE A 343 -15.77 -5.42 -0.94
N LYS A 344 -16.89 -5.96 -0.47
CA LYS A 344 -18.11 -6.08 -1.31
C LYS A 344 -18.65 -4.72 -1.73
N ALA A 345 -18.72 -3.76 -0.81
CA ALA A 345 -19.16 -2.40 -1.10
C ALA A 345 -18.29 -1.74 -2.18
N VAL A 346 -16.96 -1.93 -2.11
CA VAL A 346 -16.03 -1.51 -3.18
C VAL A 346 -16.34 -2.19 -4.52
N GLN A 347 -16.58 -3.51 -4.53
CA GLN A 347 -16.94 -4.25 -5.75
C GLN A 347 -18.29 -3.80 -6.33
N GLU A 348 -19.25 -3.46 -5.48
CA GLU A 348 -20.57 -2.94 -5.82
C GLU A 348 -20.56 -1.44 -6.18
N LYS A 349 -19.37 -0.81 -6.26
CA LYS A 349 -19.18 0.60 -6.63
C LYS A 349 -19.87 1.60 -5.71
N THR A 350 -20.14 1.23 -4.45
CA THR A 350 -20.90 2.07 -3.52
C THR A 350 -20.22 3.41 -3.22
N TYR A 351 -18.89 3.45 -3.30
CA TYR A 351 -18.08 4.63 -2.99
C TYR A 351 -17.69 5.46 -4.21
N ASP A 352 -17.97 5.00 -5.45
CA ASP A 352 -17.50 5.65 -6.68
C ASP A 352 -18.00 7.09 -6.78
N ALA A 353 -19.25 7.36 -6.40
CA ALA A 353 -19.83 8.70 -6.42
C ALA A 353 -19.16 9.66 -5.42
N TYR A 354 -18.61 9.15 -4.32
CA TYR A 354 -17.86 9.94 -3.34
C TYR A 354 -16.45 10.22 -3.86
N VAL A 355 -15.76 9.19 -4.35
CA VAL A 355 -14.37 9.31 -4.84
C VAL A 355 -14.28 10.22 -6.07
N ASN A 356 -15.26 10.15 -6.98
CA ASN A 356 -15.32 11.02 -8.15
C ASN A 356 -15.54 12.51 -7.84
N LYS A 357 -15.89 12.87 -6.59
CA LYS A 357 -15.95 14.29 -6.14
C LYS A 357 -14.59 14.83 -5.68
N LEU A 358 -13.61 13.97 -5.46
CA LEU A 358 -12.27 14.37 -5.06
C LEU A 358 -11.52 14.99 -6.25
N LYS A 359 -10.43 15.73 -5.97
CA LYS A 359 -9.54 16.20 -7.05
C LYS A 359 -8.97 14.98 -7.81
N PRO A 360 -8.69 15.08 -9.13
CA PRO A 360 -8.30 13.93 -9.95
C PRO A 360 -7.18 13.06 -9.37
N LEU A 361 -6.11 13.68 -8.84
CA LEU A 361 -5.00 12.96 -8.23
C LEU A 361 -5.43 12.12 -7.01
N TYR A 362 -6.29 12.67 -6.14
CA TYR A 362 -6.79 11.97 -4.95
C TYR A 362 -7.82 10.90 -5.32
N ALA A 363 -8.64 11.16 -6.34
CA ALA A 363 -9.58 10.19 -6.87
C ALA A 363 -8.82 8.97 -7.44
N GLU A 364 -7.78 9.20 -8.23
CA GLU A 364 -6.91 8.14 -8.78
C GLU A 364 -6.28 7.30 -7.67
N ARG A 365 -5.64 7.96 -6.69
CA ARG A 365 -5.02 7.27 -5.54
C ARG A 365 -6.03 6.45 -4.75
N GLN A 366 -7.24 6.98 -4.55
CA GLN A 366 -8.27 6.25 -3.82
C GLN A 366 -8.80 5.05 -4.62
N PHE A 367 -9.09 5.21 -5.91
CA PHE A 367 -9.52 4.09 -6.74
C PHE A 367 -8.45 2.99 -6.84
N ALA A 368 -7.18 3.36 -6.99
CA ALA A 368 -6.07 2.41 -6.96
C ALA A 368 -6.00 1.65 -5.62
N THR A 369 -6.15 2.36 -4.50
CA THR A 369 -6.15 1.76 -3.15
C THR A 369 -7.34 0.83 -2.95
N MET A 370 -8.56 1.27 -3.31
CA MET A 370 -9.77 0.45 -3.25
C MET A 370 -9.61 -0.84 -4.07
N GLN A 371 -9.07 -0.74 -5.28
CA GLN A 371 -8.85 -1.91 -6.12
C GLN A 371 -7.74 -2.84 -5.56
N SER A 372 -6.69 -2.28 -4.94
CA SER A 372 -5.69 -3.12 -4.28
C SER A 372 -6.29 -3.95 -3.14
N LEU A 373 -7.24 -3.41 -2.38
CA LEU A 373 -7.91 -4.15 -1.30
C LEU A 373 -8.67 -5.36 -1.86
N VAL A 374 -9.33 -5.19 -3.01
CA VAL A 374 -10.04 -6.28 -3.70
C VAL A 374 -9.05 -7.34 -4.18
N GLU A 375 -7.97 -6.95 -4.87
CA GLU A 375 -7.01 -7.91 -5.46
C GLU A 375 -6.10 -8.59 -4.41
N MET A 376 -5.87 -7.96 -3.25
CA MET A 376 -5.22 -8.57 -2.07
C MET A 376 -6.06 -9.71 -1.47
N HIS A 377 -7.39 -9.61 -1.56
CA HIS A 377 -8.35 -10.53 -0.94
C HIS A 377 -9.08 -11.41 -1.97
N LYS A 378 -8.48 -11.56 -3.14
CA LYS A 378 -9.02 -12.39 -4.22
C LYS A 378 -8.33 -13.73 -4.24
N ALA A 379 -9.02 -14.74 -3.73
CA ALA A 379 -8.57 -16.13 -3.73
C ALA A 379 -9.72 -17.07 -4.10
N PRO A 380 -9.48 -18.14 -4.89
CA PRO A 380 -10.46 -19.19 -5.13
C PRO A 380 -10.89 -19.86 -3.83
N LYS A 381 -12.16 -20.28 -3.76
CA LYS A 381 -12.73 -20.94 -2.56
C LYS A 381 -11.92 -22.16 -2.12
N HIS A 382 -11.43 -22.95 -3.08
CA HIS A 382 -10.60 -24.12 -2.82
C HIS A 382 -9.31 -23.74 -2.06
N ASP A 383 -8.57 -22.74 -2.56
CA ASP A 383 -7.30 -22.31 -1.98
C ASP A 383 -7.49 -21.76 -0.56
N VAL A 384 -8.60 -21.05 -0.31
CA VAL A 384 -8.97 -20.57 1.02
C VAL A 384 -9.18 -21.74 1.99
N PHE A 385 -9.86 -22.81 1.57
CA PHE A 385 -10.02 -23.99 2.43
C PHE A 385 -8.69 -24.68 2.73
N GLU A 386 -7.80 -24.79 1.74
CA GLU A 386 -6.47 -25.37 1.95
C GLU A 386 -5.60 -24.52 2.88
N ALA A 387 -5.69 -23.18 2.78
CA ALA A 387 -5.05 -22.27 3.72
C ALA A 387 -5.63 -22.40 5.14
N MET A 388 -6.95 -22.52 5.29
CA MET A 388 -7.60 -22.76 6.60
C MET A 388 -7.12 -24.05 7.26
N LYS A 389 -6.97 -25.14 6.49
CA LYS A 389 -6.44 -26.42 7.00
C LYS A 389 -5.01 -26.29 7.56
N ASN A 390 -4.21 -25.36 7.00
CA ASN A 390 -2.81 -25.15 7.35
C ASN A 390 -2.56 -23.82 8.08
N GLU A 391 -3.60 -23.17 8.62
CA GLU A 391 -3.54 -21.80 9.14
C GLU A 391 -2.43 -21.61 10.17
N LYS A 392 -2.33 -22.54 11.13
CA LYS A 392 -1.30 -22.50 12.18
C LYS A 392 0.11 -22.57 11.59
N LEU A 393 0.34 -23.45 10.62
CA LEU A 393 1.65 -23.59 9.97
C LEU A 393 2.03 -22.31 9.22
N ILE A 394 1.06 -21.70 8.53
CA ILE A 394 1.26 -20.43 7.82
C ILE A 394 1.59 -19.32 8.82
N TYR A 395 0.83 -19.23 9.92
CA TYR A 395 1.08 -18.24 10.97
C TYR A 395 2.48 -18.39 11.58
N ASP A 396 2.84 -19.60 12.01
CA ASP A 396 4.12 -19.87 12.67
C ASP A 396 5.33 -19.53 11.77
N ALA A 397 5.21 -19.74 10.46
CA ALA A 397 6.26 -19.43 9.49
C ALA A 397 6.33 -17.94 9.11
N LEU A 398 5.19 -17.25 8.99
CA LEU A 398 5.15 -15.85 8.53
C LEU A 398 5.28 -14.84 9.68
N TYR A 399 4.86 -15.19 10.89
CA TYR A 399 4.93 -14.30 12.06
C TYR A 399 6.36 -13.79 12.36
N PRO A 400 7.42 -14.62 12.30
CA PRO A 400 8.81 -14.18 12.54
C PRO A 400 9.38 -13.22 11.49
N LEU A 401 8.65 -12.94 10.41
CA LEU A 401 9.03 -12.00 9.36
C LEU A 401 8.57 -10.56 9.67
N GLY A 402 7.77 -10.34 10.73
CA GLY A 402 7.34 -9.00 11.12
C GLY A 402 6.52 -8.25 10.06
N GLY A 403 5.87 -8.99 9.15
CA GLY A 403 5.06 -8.44 8.07
C GLY A 403 5.80 -8.12 6.77
N MET A 404 7.11 -8.38 6.69
CA MET A 404 7.92 -8.11 5.50
C MET A 404 8.73 -9.35 5.07
N MET A 405 8.63 -9.73 3.80
CA MET A 405 9.51 -10.72 3.18
C MET A 405 10.61 -9.98 2.40
N ILE A 406 11.79 -9.85 3.02
CA ILE A 406 12.92 -9.03 2.55
C ILE A 406 12.53 -7.54 2.46
N ILE A 407 11.89 -7.13 1.36
CA ILE A 407 11.32 -5.78 1.16
C ILE A 407 9.83 -5.81 0.76
N ALA A 408 9.24 -6.99 0.57
CA ALA A 408 7.87 -7.13 0.10
C ALA A 408 6.88 -7.25 1.28
N PRO A 409 5.82 -6.42 1.33
CA PRO A 409 4.86 -6.46 2.43
C PRO A 409 3.93 -7.69 2.33
N ILE A 410 4.00 -8.55 3.34
CA ILE A 410 3.23 -9.80 3.45
C ILE A 410 2.18 -9.76 4.57
N SER A 411 2.25 -8.79 5.50
CA SER A 411 1.20 -8.59 6.51
C SER A 411 -0.10 -8.08 5.89
N ASN A 412 -1.18 -8.22 6.66
CA ASN A 412 -2.36 -7.37 6.58
C ASN A 412 -2.21 -6.23 7.58
#